data_AF-A0AAU7ZEI9-F1
#
_entry.id   AF-A0AAU7ZEI9-F1
#
_cell.length_a   1.000
_cell.length_b   1.000
_cell.length_c   1.000
_cell.angle_alpha   90.00
_cell.angle_beta   90.00
_cell.angle_gamma   90.00
#
_symmetry.space_group_name_H-M   'P 1'
#
loop_
_entity.id
_entity.type
_entity.pdbx_description
1 polymer ?
#
loop_
_entity_poly.entity_id
_entity_poly.type
_entity_poly.pdbx_seq_one_letter_code
_entity_poly.pdbx_strand_id
1 'polypeptide(L)' 'MAERKQFLSKGEADPHLLSLIERAKEKVISEEELQDQRVSFAFGNALNRDFVTKDSVRYTSQHIRLKA' A
#
# COMPACT_ATOMS: atom_id res chain seq x y z
N MET A 1 2.72 28.21 -17.89
CA MET A 1 2.95 26.75 -17.86
C MET A 1 4.21 26.52 -17.04
N ALA A 2 4.11 25.85 -15.89
CA ALA A 2 5.25 25.63 -15.02
C ALA A 2 6.30 24.75 -15.72
N GLU A 3 7.56 25.18 -15.73
CA GLU A 3 8.68 24.37 -16.21
C GLU A 3 8.71 23.05 -15.44
N ARG A 4 8.35 21.95 -16.11
CA ARG A 4 8.51 20.60 -15.57
C ARG A 4 10.01 20.31 -15.57
N LYS A 5 10.65 20.38 -14.40
CA LYS A 5 12.00 19.85 -14.15
C LYS A 5 12.00 18.34 -14.43
N GLN A 6 12.23 17.98 -15.68
CA GLN A 6 12.10 16.62 -16.21
C GLN A 6 13.27 15.70 -15.82
N PHE A 7 14.31 16.21 -15.16
CA PHE A 7 15.51 15.44 -14.86
C PHE A 7 15.98 15.69 -13.42
N LEU A 8 15.25 15.15 -12.45
CA LEU A 8 15.94 14.61 -11.28
C LEU A 8 16.64 13.36 -11.80
N SER A 9 17.97 13.38 -11.88
CA SER A 9 18.75 12.16 -12.06
C SER A 9 18.24 11.12 -11.07
N LYS A 10 18.13 9.84 -11.49
CA LYS A 10 17.92 8.76 -10.52
C LYS A 10 19.06 8.88 -9.50
N GLY A 11 18.74 9.35 -8.30
CA GLY A 11 19.70 9.35 -7.21
C GLY A 11 20.22 7.93 -7.01
N GLU A 12 21.49 7.80 -6.63
CA GLU A 12 22.01 6.50 -6.22
C GLU A 12 21.12 5.96 -5.09
N ALA A 13 20.64 4.73 -5.26
CA ALA A 13 19.81 4.10 -4.25
C ALA A 13 20.68 3.79 -3.02
N ASP A 14 20.17 4.11 -1.83
CA ASP A 14 20.86 3.81 -0.57
C ASP A 14 21.13 2.29 -0.47
N PRO A 15 22.41 1.86 -0.44
CA PRO A 15 22.77 0.45 -0.36
C PRO A 15 22.17 -0.26 0.87
N HIS A 16 22.03 0.46 1.98
CA HIS A 16 21.42 -0.07 3.19
C HIS A 16 19.92 -0.35 2.96
N LEU A 17 19.22 0.58 2.31
CA LEU A 17 17.80 0.39 1.96
C LEU A 17 17.61 -0.79 1.00
N LEU A 18 18.48 -0.95 0.00
CA LEU A 18 18.46 -2.09 -0.91
C LEU A 18 18.63 -3.41 -0.15
N SER A 19 19.57 -3.46 0.80
CA SER A 19 19.79 -4.65 1.63
C SER A 19 18.55 -5.02 2.45
N LEU A 20 17.82 -4.03 2.98
CA LEU A 20 16.59 -4.25 3.73
C LEU A 20 15.47 -4.77 2.83
N ILE A 21 15.36 -4.26 1.60
CA ILE A 21 14.38 -4.71 0.62
C ILE A 21 14.63 -6.17 0.24
N GLU A 22 15.87 -6.57 -0.03
CA GLU A 22 16.18 -7.96 -0.37
C GLU A 22 15.84 -8.91 0.79
N ARG A 23 16.17 -8.54 2.03
CA ARG A 23 15.80 -9.33 3.22
C ARG A 23 14.28 -9.40 3.42
N ALA A 24 13.55 -8.32 3.12
CA ALA A 24 12.10 -8.29 3.26
C ALA A 24 11.40 -9.24 2.27
N LYS A 25 11.97 -9.46 1.07
CA LYS A 25 11.41 -10.38 0.06
C LYS A 25 11.44 -11.84 0.49
N GLU A 26 12.39 -12.22 1.35
CA GLU A 26 12.50 -13.59 1.86
C GLU A 26 11.43 -13.92 2.91
N LYS A 27 10.75 -12.90 3.45
CA LYS A 27 9.69 -13.12 4.43
C LYS A 27 8.47 -13.76 3.77
N VAL A 28 8.13 -14.98 4.17
CA VAL A 28 6.85 -15.59 3.87
C VAL A 28 5.77 -14.88 4.69
N ILE A 29 4.76 -14.36 4.01
CA ILE A 29 3.63 -13.65 4.61
C ILE A 29 2.40 -14.58 4.54
N SER A 30 1.70 -14.75 5.66
CA SER A 30 0.45 -15.53 5.67
C SER A 30 -0.68 -14.77 4.97
N GLU A 31 -1.74 -15.47 4.55
CA GLU A 31 -2.91 -14.77 3.95
C GLU A 31 -3.57 -13.81 4.95
N GLU A 32 -3.57 -14.16 6.25
CA GLU A 32 -4.08 -13.29 7.31
C GLU A 32 -3.26 -11.99 7.43
N GLU A 33 -1.93 -12.10 7.47
CA GLU A 33 -1.04 -10.93 7.50
C GLU A 33 -1.22 -10.07 6.23
N LEU A 34 -1.33 -10.71 5.07
CA LEU A 34 -1.52 -10.01 3.80
C LEU A 34 -2.88 -9.30 3.76
N GLN A 35 -3.93 -9.94 4.26
CA GLN A 35 -5.26 -9.35 4.38
C GLN A 35 -5.24 -8.12 5.29
N ASP A 36 -4.59 -8.21 6.44
CA ASP A 36 -4.49 -7.09 7.38
C ASP A 36 -3.68 -5.91 6.83
N GLN A 37 -2.63 -6.19 6.06
CA GLN A 37 -1.90 -5.15 5.32
C GLN A 37 -2.79 -4.48 4.27
N ARG A 38 -3.56 -5.24 3.49
CA ARG A 38 -4.50 -4.69 2.50
C ARG A 38 -5.56 -3.80 3.17
N VAL A 39 -6.10 -4.22 4.32
CA VAL A 39 -7.05 -3.41 5.10
C VAL A 39 -6.41 -2.10 5.55
N SER A 40 -5.20 -2.17 6.11
CA SER A 40 -4.48 -0.99 6.60
C SER A 40 -4.13 -0.03 5.46
N PHE A 41 -3.73 -0.57 4.31
CA PHE A 41 -3.46 0.20 3.10
C PHE A 41 -4.72 0.92 2.59
N ALA A 42 -5.84 0.21 2.42
CA ALA A 42 -7.07 0.80 1.92
C ALA A 42 -7.63 1.86 2.86
N PHE A 43 -7.60 1.63 4.18
CA PHE A 43 -7.99 2.65 5.17
C PHE A 43 -7.04 3.86 5.17
N GLY A 44 -5.73 3.65 5.17
CA GLY A 44 -4.75 4.74 5.14
C GLY A 44 -4.82 5.62 3.89
N ASN A 45 -5.34 5.07 2.78
CA ASN A 45 -5.56 5.79 1.53
C ASN A 45 -6.99 6.34 1.38
N ALA A 46 -7.88 6.13 2.35
CA ALA A 46 -9.26 6.61 2.33
C ALA A 46 -9.37 8.11 2.66
N LEU A 47 -8.57 8.94 1.99
CA LEU A 47 -8.56 10.40 2.18
C LEU A 47 -9.92 11.00 1.79
N ASN A 48 -10.37 12.02 2.54
CA ASN A 48 -11.61 12.79 2.27
C ASN A 48 -12.89 11.94 2.30
N ARG A 49 -12.93 10.93 3.18
CA ARG A 49 -14.08 10.02 3.38
C ARG A 49 -14.31 9.79 4.86
N ASP A 50 -15.22 10.55 5.45
CA ASP A 50 -15.50 10.47 6.90
C ASP A 50 -16.21 9.16 7.31
N PHE A 51 -16.83 8.48 6.35
CA PHE A 51 -17.59 7.25 6.58
C PHE A 51 -16.77 5.96 6.35
N VAL A 52 -15.50 6.06 5.93
CA VAL A 52 -14.64 4.89 5.74
C VAL A 52 -13.84 4.66 7.02
N THR A 53 -14.21 3.63 7.77
CA THR A 53 -13.49 3.18 8.97
C THR A 53 -12.65 1.95 8.67
N LYS A 54 -11.62 1.68 9.49
CA LYS A 54 -10.82 0.46 9.38
C LYS A 54 -11.69 -0.81 9.46
N ASP A 55 -12.72 -0.80 10.29
CA ASP A 55 -13.67 -1.91 10.43
C ASP A 55 -14.54 -2.08 9.18
N SER A 56 -15.01 -0.98 8.58
CA SER A 56 -15.75 -1.06 7.31
C SER A 56 -14.88 -1.64 6.19
N VAL A 57 -13.61 -1.27 6.11
CA VAL A 57 -12.66 -1.82 5.13
C VAL A 57 -12.40 -3.30 5.40
N ARG A 58 -12.22 -3.69 6.66
CA ARG A 58 -12.05 -5.10 7.06
C ARG A 58 -13.25 -5.96 6.68
N TYR A 59 -14.46 -5.46 6.93
CA TYR A 59 -15.67 -6.15 6.52
C TYR A 59 -15.75 -6.27 4.99
N THR A 60 -15.53 -5.18 4.27
CA THR A 60 -15.69 -5.15 2.81
C THR A 60 -14.61 -5.94 2.08
N SER A 61 -13.39 -6.08 2.63
CA SER A 61 -12.32 -6.87 2.01
C SER A 61 -12.65 -8.36 1.91
N GLN A 62 -13.61 -8.84 2.70
CA GLN A 62 -14.08 -10.22 2.70
C GLN A 62 -15.30 -10.45 1.78
N HIS A 63 -15.90 -9.39 1.25
CA HIS A 63 -17.17 -9.45 0.54
C HIS A 63 -17.07 -8.75 -0.82
N ILE A 64 -17.25 -9.51 -1.90
CA ILE A 64 -17.30 -8.95 -3.25
C ILE A 64 -18.76 -8.76 -3.64
N ARG A 65 -19.17 -7.52 -3.92
CA ARG A 65 -20.49 -7.24 -4.49
C ARG A 65 -20.46 -7.46 -5.99
N LEU A 66 -21.14 -8.50 -6.47
CA LEU A 66 -21.38 -8.71 -7.88
C LEU A 66 -22.51 -7.79 -8.35
N LYS A 67 -22.34 -7.16 -9.51
CA LYS A 67 -23.37 -6.33 -10.14
C LYS A 67 -24.27 -7.25 -10.99
N ALA A 68 -25.58 -7.13 -10.81
CA ALA A 68 -26.58 -7.77 -11.66
C ALA A 68 -26.72 -7.02 -13.00
#